data_AF-A0A844T406-F1
#
_entry.id   AF-A0A844T406-F1
#
_cell.length_a   1.000
_cell.length_b   1.000
_cell.length_c   1.000
_cell.angle_alpha   90.00
_cell.angle_beta   90.00
_cell.angle_gamma   90.00
#
_symmetry.space_group_name_H-M   'P 1'
#
loop_
_entity.id
_entity.type
_entity.pdbx_description
1 polymer ?
#
loop_
_entity_poly.entity_id
_entity_poly.type
_entity_poly.pdbx_seq_one_letter_code
_entity_poly.pdbx_strand_id
1 'polypeptide(L)'
;MVSPRKLIGLALAVTAVVIVVGAATSLLVAYKAEEAAGSQPYCIQIADGTSDYRPARSWLDLSSLIMWAKRDGPLYMQHHAILVVGAAANPRLLHWSYRRRAFEPGVLNGQIEGRGPAVTCLPARDFARKRLALVPQSSDSNYLRYPAQGTYRIPSVWQPKWSGGTSPSLLLATTAPDFQPLSRRWSDLAPGERDSNWLFVEWNPEWVLSLIGKAPSGNVVEQSTEFGLSKTKTVTHGRDGKDYVGYGYLVYADGHGVNTTVIGCGMPSDASPKSCQHRFINKGRHFYFRHRPEDVAYWRNMQQRILELMDLFEARDGAS
;
A
#
# COMPACT_ATOMS: atom_id res chain seq x y z
N MET A 1 -8.75 -9.02 49.78
CA MET A 1 -7.58 -8.39 49.12
C MET A 1 -6.68 -9.49 48.56
N VAL A 2 -6.43 -9.49 47.26
CA VAL A 2 -5.44 -10.43 46.66
C VAL A 2 -4.05 -9.92 47.02
N SER A 3 -3.23 -10.77 47.65
CA SER A 3 -1.85 -10.40 48.01
C SER A 3 -1.04 -10.08 46.74
N PRO A 4 -0.24 -9.00 46.72
CA PRO A 4 0.58 -8.61 45.57
C PRO A 4 1.50 -9.75 45.08
N ARG A 5 1.93 -10.67 45.95
CA ARG A 5 2.70 -11.86 45.57
C ARG A 5 1.92 -12.82 44.67
N LYS A 6 0.62 -12.98 44.90
CA LYS A 6 -0.25 -13.83 44.06
C LYS A 6 -0.47 -13.22 42.68
N LEU A 7 -0.56 -11.89 42.59
CA LEU A 7 -0.67 -11.17 41.32
C LEU A 7 0.61 -11.29 40.48
N ILE A 8 1.78 -11.13 41.10
CA ILE A 8 3.07 -11.30 40.43
C ILE A 8 3.23 -12.74 39.92
N GLY A 9 2.93 -13.74 40.75
CA GLY A 9 3.01 -15.15 40.35
C GLY A 9 2.10 -15.48 39.17
N LEU A 10 0.85 -14.99 39.17
CA LEU A 10 -0.08 -15.17 38.07
C LEU A 10 0.42 -14.48 36.78
N ALA A 11 0.91 -13.25 36.88
CA ALA A 11 1.43 -12.51 35.73
C ALA A 11 2.62 -13.24 35.07
N LEU A 12 3.53 -13.78 35.87
CA LEU A 12 4.67 -14.57 35.38
C LEU A 12 4.21 -15.86 34.71
N ALA A 13 3.25 -16.58 35.30
CA ALA A 13 2.72 -17.81 34.73
C ALA A 13 2.03 -17.54 33.38
N VAL A 14 1.18 -16.52 33.29
CA VAL A 14 0.53 -16.12 32.03
C VAL A 14 1.56 -15.73 30.99
N THR A 15 2.57 -14.94 31.36
CA THR A 15 3.64 -14.53 30.45
C THR A 15 4.41 -15.72 29.91
N ALA A 16 4.77 -16.69 30.77
CA ALA A 16 5.46 -17.90 30.36
C ALA A 16 4.63 -18.73 29.37
N VAL A 17 3.32 -18.89 29.62
CA VAL A 17 2.41 -19.59 28.69
C VAL A 17 2.35 -18.88 27.34
N VAL A 18 2.23 -17.55 27.31
CA VAL A 18 2.21 -16.76 26.07
C VAL A 18 3.51 -16.94 25.28
N ILE A 19 4.67 -16.92 25.95
CA ILE A 19 5.97 -17.15 25.32
C ILE A 19 6.06 -18.55 24.72
N VAL A 20 5.68 -19.59 25.48
CA VAL A 20 5.72 -20.98 25.02
C VAL A 20 4.80 -21.20 23.81
N VAL A 21 3.57 -20.67 23.87
CA VAL A 21 2.62 -20.76 22.74
C VAL A 21 3.15 -20.00 21.52
N GLY A 22 3.70 -18.80 21.71
CA GLY A 22 4.32 -18.02 20.63
C GLY A 22 5.49 -18.77 19.97
N ALA A 23 6.39 -19.35 20.75
CA ALA A 23 7.51 -20.14 20.24
C ALA A 23 7.05 -21.41 19.53
N ALA A 24 6.13 -22.18 20.13
CA ALA A 24 5.61 -23.42 19.55
C ALA A 24 4.88 -23.18 18.22
N THR A 25 4.08 -22.12 18.13
CA THR A 25 3.39 -21.75 16.88
C THR A 25 4.37 -21.31 15.80
N SER A 26 5.38 -20.50 16.16
CA SER A 26 6.42 -20.05 15.23
C SER A 26 7.22 -21.22 14.64
N LEU A 27 7.63 -22.17 15.49
CA LEU A 27 8.33 -23.39 15.07
C LEU A 27 7.46 -24.25 14.15
N LEU A 28 6.18 -24.42 14.50
CA LEU A 28 5.23 -25.18 13.69
C LEU A 28 5.06 -24.57 12.29
N VAL A 29 4.87 -23.25 12.21
CA VAL A 29 4.71 -22.54 10.93
C VAL A 29 5.97 -22.68 10.09
N ALA A 30 7.16 -22.47 10.67
CA ALA A 30 8.42 -22.63 9.97
C ALA A 30 8.63 -24.06 9.45
N TYR A 31 8.39 -25.08 10.30
CA TYR A 31 8.48 -26.48 9.91
C TYR A 31 7.54 -26.82 8.76
N LYS A 32 6.28 -26.37 8.83
CA LYS A 32 5.29 -26.59 7.77
C LYS A 32 5.59 -25.83 6.49
N ALA A 33 6.25 -24.68 6.59
CA ALA A 33 6.75 -23.97 5.42
C ALA A 33 7.87 -24.76 4.71
N GLU A 34 8.85 -25.27 5.48
CA GLU A 34 9.93 -26.11 4.94
C GLU A 34 9.38 -27.40 4.29
N GLU A 35 8.45 -28.09 4.97
CA GLU A 35 7.78 -29.27 4.45
C GLU A 35 7.04 -28.99 3.13
N ALA A 36 6.27 -27.91 3.05
CA ALA A 36 5.50 -27.55 1.86
C ALA A 36 6.36 -27.03 0.69
N ALA A 37 7.52 -26.43 0.99
CA ALA A 37 8.48 -25.95 0.00
C ALA A 37 9.38 -27.07 -0.54
N GLY A 38 9.67 -28.09 0.27
CA GLY A 38 10.60 -29.15 -0.08
C GLY A 38 12.01 -28.59 -0.32
N SER A 39 12.61 -28.91 -1.46
CA SER A 39 13.94 -28.42 -1.86
C SER A 39 13.93 -27.03 -2.52
N GLN A 40 12.75 -26.45 -2.74
CA GLN A 40 12.61 -25.17 -3.44
C GLN A 40 12.90 -24.00 -2.48
N PRO A 41 13.48 -22.89 -2.98
CA PRO A 41 13.59 -21.68 -2.19
C PRO A 41 12.19 -21.18 -1.83
N TYR A 42 12.05 -20.60 -0.64
CA TYR A 42 10.78 -20.04 -0.19
C TYR A 42 10.98 -18.80 0.68
N CYS A 43 9.90 -18.06 0.90
CA CYS A 43 9.84 -17.05 1.94
C CYS A 43 8.41 -16.98 2.51
N ILE A 44 8.28 -16.39 3.70
CA ILE A 44 6.99 -16.22 4.35
C ILE A 44 6.69 -14.72 4.45
N GLN A 45 5.49 -14.34 4.03
CA GLN A 45 4.93 -13.02 4.29
C GLN A 45 3.71 -13.15 5.20
N ILE A 46 3.56 -12.25 6.15
CA ILE A 46 2.55 -12.31 7.21
C ILE A 46 1.61 -11.11 7.13
N ALA A 47 0.35 -11.33 7.49
CA ALA A 47 -0.58 -10.24 7.75
C ALA A 47 -0.33 -9.71 9.15
N ASP A 48 -0.14 -8.40 9.26
CA ASP A 48 0.10 -7.71 10.52
C ASP A 48 -0.91 -6.58 10.80
N GLY A 49 -2.10 -6.64 10.18
CA GLY A 49 -3.22 -5.75 10.51
C GLY A 49 -3.01 -4.28 10.11
N THR A 50 -1.82 -3.89 9.66
CA THR A 50 -1.51 -2.51 9.27
C THR A 50 -1.56 -2.26 7.75
N SER A 51 -1.25 -3.28 6.96
CA SER A 51 -1.16 -3.25 5.49
C SER A 51 -1.58 -4.60 4.90
N ASP A 52 -1.25 -4.90 3.64
CA ASP A 52 -1.48 -6.24 3.08
C ASP A 52 -0.63 -7.32 3.80
N TYR A 53 0.39 -7.85 3.13
CA TYR A 53 1.38 -8.73 3.77
C TYR A 53 2.75 -8.08 3.77
N ARG A 54 3.51 -8.26 4.85
CA ARG A 54 4.93 -7.90 4.91
C ARG A 54 5.80 -9.16 5.06
N PRO A 55 7.10 -9.10 4.72
CA PRO A 55 8.00 -10.21 4.99
C PRO A 55 8.04 -10.56 6.48
N ALA A 56 8.08 -11.84 6.79
CA ALA A 56 8.55 -12.30 8.09
C ALA A 56 10.05 -11.98 8.19
N ARG A 57 10.44 -11.24 9.22
CA ARG A 57 11.83 -10.82 9.49
C ARG A 57 12.36 -11.43 10.78
N SER A 58 11.49 -12.01 11.59
CA SER A 58 11.85 -12.66 12.85
C SER A 58 11.05 -13.92 13.12
N TRP A 59 11.52 -14.73 14.06
CA TRP A 59 10.75 -15.85 14.59
C TRP A 59 9.42 -15.42 15.21
N LEU A 60 9.39 -14.28 15.90
CA LEU A 60 8.17 -13.75 16.52
C LEU A 60 7.08 -13.41 15.49
N ASP A 61 7.48 -13.02 14.28
CA ASP A 61 6.52 -12.76 13.19
C ASP A 61 5.72 -14.00 12.80
N LEU A 62 6.27 -15.21 13.00
CA LEU A 62 5.58 -16.46 12.71
C LEU A 62 4.64 -16.92 13.84
N SER A 63 4.54 -16.16 14.93
CA SER A 63 3.69 -16.49 16.05
C SER A 63 2.22 -16.15 15.78
N SER A 64 1.32 -16.88 16.41
CA SER A 64 -0.12 -16.54 16.36
C SER A 64 -0.49 -15.23 17.07
N LEU A 65 0.46 -14.62 17.78
CA LEU A 65 0.30 -13.33 18.45
C LEU A 65 0.47 -12.16 17.47
N ILE A 66 1.21 -12.36 16.36
CA ILE A 66 1.50 -11.33 15.37
C ILE A 66 0.74 -11.58 14.06
N MET A 67 0.59 -12.83 13.64
CA MET A 67 -0.08 -13.18 12.37
C MET A 67 -1.61 -13.02 12.47
N TRP A 68 -2.09 -11.79 12.45
CA TRP A 68 -3.52 -11.43 12.49
C TRP A 68 -4.03 -10.99 11.11
N ALA A 69 -5.02 -11.71 10.59
CA ALA A 69 -5.69 -11.34 9.34
C ALA A 69 -6.68 -10.19 9.60
N LYS A 70 -6.68 -9.18 8.72
CA LYS A 70 -7.72 -8.15 8.76
C LYS A 70 -9.09 -8.74 8.40
N ARG A 71 -10.10 -8.37 9.18
CA ARG A 71 -11.50 -8.74 8.98
C ARG A 71 -12.33 -7.47 8.75
N ASP A 72 -13.25 -7.53 7.79
CA ASP A 72 -14.23 -6.49 7.54
C ASP A 72 -15.63 -7.12 7.52
N GLY A 73 -16.40 -6.84 8.57
CA GLY A 73 -17.66 -7.54 8.83
C GLY A 73 -17.49 -9.08 8.89
N PRO A 74 -18.26 -9.87 8.13
CA PRO A 74 -18.11 -11.32 8.10
C PRO A 74 -16.96 -11.81 7.19
N LEU A 75 -16.33 -10.94 6.41
CA LEU A 75 -15.36 -11.31 5.38
C LEU A 75 -13.92 -11.19 5.89
N TYR A 76 -13.13 -12.23 5.62
CA TYR A 76 -11.68 -12.16 5.78
C TYR A 76 -11.08 -11.49 4.55
N MET A 77 -10.34 -10.41 4.78
CA MET A 77 -9.66 -9.68 3.71
C MET A 77 -8.26 -10.24 3.43
N GLN A 78 -7.75 -11.10 4.32
CA GLN A 78 -6.41 -11.66 4.29
C GLN A 78 -6.36 -13.07 4.88
N HIS A 79 -5.34 -13.81 4.49
CA HIS A 79 -4.83 -14.96 5.23
C HIS A 79 -3.86 -14.50 6.32
N HIS A 80 -3.58 -15.36 7.29
CA HIS A 80 -2.63 -15.03 8.38
C HIS A 80 -1.19 -14.95 7.89
N ALA A 81 -0.83 -15.85 6.97
CA ALA A 81 0.46 -15.85 6.29
C ALA A 81 0.31 -16.44 4.90
N ILE A 82 1.22 -16.04 4.02
CA ILE A 82 1.41 -16.60 2.69
C ILE A 82 2.83 -17.16 2.61
N LEU A 83 2.93 -18.39 2.13
CA LEU A 83 4.18 -19.02 1.75
C LEU A 83 4.38 -18.83 0.25
N VAL A 84 5.50 -18.22 -0.10
CA VAL A 84 5.92 -17.94 -1.48
C VAL A 84 7.01 -18.96 -1.83
N VAL A 85 6.74 -19.88 -2.76
CA VAL A 85 7.66 -20.99 -3.10
C VAL A 85 8.14 -20.88 -4.55
N GLY A 86 9.43 -21.13 -4.76
CA GLY A 86 10.04 -21.23 -6.09
C GLY A 86 10.65 -19.92 -6.57
N ALA A 87 10.71 -19.73 -7.88
CA ALA A 87 11.32 -18.55 -8.49
C ALA A 87 10.46 -17.29 -8.26
N ALA A 88 11.12 -16.16 -7.99
CA ALA A 88 10.43 -14.88 -7.77
C ALA A 88 9.55 -14.44 -8.96
N ALA A 89 9.90 -14.87 -10.18
CA ALA A 89 9.16 -14.57 -11.41
C ALA A 89 7.77 -15.22 -11.48
N ASN A 90 7.60 -16.41 -10.91
CA ASN A 90 6.31 -17.11 -10.94
C ASN A 90 6.20 -18.03 -9.72
N PRO A 91 6.06 -17.44 -8.51
CA PRO A 91 6.05 -18.24 -7.31
C PRO A 91 4.71 -18.96 -7.14
N ARG A 92 4.77 -20.17 -6.60
CA ARG A 92 3.59 -20.83 -6.07
C ARG A 92 3.23 -20.20 -4.73
N LEU A 93 1.99 -19.75 -4.59
CA LEU A 93 1.48 -19.14 -3.37
C LEU A 93 0.59 -20.13 -2.60
N LEU A 94 0.87 -20.27 -1.32
CA LEU A 94 0.08 -21.07 -0.37
C LEU A 94 -0.30 -20.20 0.83
N HIS A 95 -1.40 -20.52 1.50
CA HIS A 95 -1.84 -19.79 2.69
C HIS A 95 -1.78 -20.64 3.96
N TRP A 96 -1.47 -20.02 5.09
CA TRP A 96 -1.49 -20.70 6.38
C TRP A 96 -2.93 -20.92 6.88
N SER A 97 -3.27 -22.16 7.20
CA SER A 97 -4.55 -22.54 7.81
C SER A 97 -4.35 -23.02 9.24
N TYR A 98 -4.83 -22.27 10.24
CA TYR A 98 -4.79 -22.70 11.64
C TYR A 98 -5.57 -24.00 11.89
N ARG A 99 -6.67 -24.21 11.16
CA ARG A 99 -7.50 -25.42 11.29
C ARG A 99 -6.76 -26.66 10.80
N ARG A 100 -6.08 -26.57 9.66
CA ARG A 100 -5.31 -27.69 9.08
C ARG A 100 -3.89 -27.80 9.64
N ARG A 101 -3.39 -26.73 10.29
CA ARG A 101 -2.00 -26.60 10.73
C ARG A 101 -1.01 -26.86 9.60
N ALA A 102 -1.30 -26.31 8.43
CA ALA A 102 -0.56 -26.52 7.19
C ALA A 102 -0.68 -25.30 6.26
N PHE A 103 0.25 -25.22 5.30
CA PHE A 103 0.13 -24.33 4.15
C PHE A 103 -0.68 -25.00 3.04
N GLU A 104 -1.84 -24.43 2.74
CA GLU A 104 -2.79 -24.95 1.76
C GLU A 104 -2.64 -24.23 0.42
N PRO A 105 -2.85 -24.90 -0.73
CA PRO A 105 -2.75 -24.27 -2.04
C PRO A 105 -3.69 -23.08 -2.22
N GLY A 106 -3.22 -22.06 -2.93
CA GLY A 106 -4.00 -20.89 -3.30
C GLY A 106 -3.98 -19.79 -2.24
N VAL A 107 -4.43 -18.61 -2.67
CA VAL A 107 -4.54 -17.40 -1.86
C VAL A 107 -5.82 -16.64 -2.26
N LEU A 108 -6.32 -15.77 -1.37
CA LEU A 108 -7.44 -14.88 -1.68
C LEU A 108 -7.19 -14.14 -3.00
N ASN A 109 -8.19 -14.17 -3.88
CA ASN A 109 -8.18 -13.57 -5.22
C ASN A 109 -7.09 -14.07 -6.18
N GLY A 110 -6.29 -15.07 -5.82
CA GLY A 110 -5.18 -15.57 -6.66
C GLY A 110 -5.59 -16.26 -7.96
N GLN A 111 -6.88 -16.58 -8.13
CA GLN A 111 -7.43 -17.13 -9.37
C GLN A 111 -7.84 -16.06 -10.38
N ILE A 112 -7.91 -14.79 -9.96
CA ILE A 112 -8.25 -13.68 -10.85
C ILE A 112 -6.94 -13.00 -11.25
N GLU A 113 -6.68 -12.95 -12.55
CA GLU A 113 -5.48 -12.34 -13.11
C GLU A 113 -5.31 -10.89 -12.60
N GLY A 114 -4.10 -10.57 -12.14
CA GLY A 114 -3.78 -9.25 -11.59
C GLY A 114 -4.38 -8.92 -10.22
N ARG A 115 -5.18 -9.81 -9.58
CA ARG A 115 -5.81 -9.55 -8.28
C ARG A 115 -5.26 -10.36 -7.11
N GLY A 116 -4.13 -11.02 -7.29
CA GLY A 116 -3.43 -11.72 -6.21
C GLY A 116 -2.87 -10.77 -5.14
N PRO A 117 -2.47 -11.30 -3.98
CA PRO A 117 -1.72 -10.54 -2.98
C PRO A 117 -0.37 -10.10 -3.55
N ALA A 118 0.13 -8.96 -3.09
CA ALA A 118 1.47 -8.55 -3.47
C ALA A 118 2.52 -9.48 -2.85
N VAL A 119 3.56 -9.83 -3.61
CA VAL A 119 4.68 -10.63 -3.09
C VAL A 119 5.72 -9.67 -2.54
N THR A 120 6.02 -9.78 -1.24
CA THR A 120 6.87 -8.79 -0.55
C THR A 120 8.19 -9.32 -0.07
N CYS A 121 8.42 -10.63 -0.20
CA CYS A 121 9.67 -11.28 0.14
C CYS A 121 10.28 -11.99 -1.07
N LEU A 122 11.60 -12.17 -1.03
CA LEU A 122 12.34 -12.95 -2.03
C LEU A 122 12.55 -14.38 -1.51
N PRO A 123 12.12 -15.41 -2.26
CA PRO A 123 12.38 -16.79 -1.90
C PRO A 123 13.88 -17.08 -1.73
N ALA A 124 14.23 -17.76 -0.65
CA ALA A 124 15.59 -18.20 -0.35
C ALA A 124 15.60 -19.65 0.15
N ARG A 125 16.71 -20.35 -0.09
CA ARG A 125 16.91 -21.67 0.53
C ARG A 125 17.09 -21.52 2.05
N ASP A 126 16.53 -22.46 2.80
CA ASP A 126 16.58 -22.50 4.27
C ASP A 126 16.13 -21.19 4.93
N PHE A 127 15.08 -20.55 4.39
CA PHE A 127 14.65 -19.21 4.80
C PHE A 127 14.46 -19.09 6.32
N ALA A 128 13.72 -20.01 6.95
CA ALA A 128 13.46 -19.93 8.39
C ALA A 128 14.75 -20.00 9.21
N ARG A 129 15.71 -20.83 8.78
CA ARG A 129 17.00 -21.02 9.48
C ARG A 129 17.98 -19.87 9.26
N LYS A 130 18.03 -19.33 8.04
CA LYS A 130 19.09 -18.38 7.62
C LYS A 130 18.64 -16.91 7.57
N ARG A 131 17.34 -16.64 7.50
CA ARG A 131 16.81 -15.28 7.29
C ARG A 131 15.98 -14.75 8.45
N LEU A 132 15.43 -15.60 9.30
CA LEU A 132 14.69 -15.15 10.48
C LEU A 132 15.63 -14.93 11.65
N ALA A 133 15.71 -13.67 12.09
CA ALA A 133 16.37 -13.32 13.33
C ALA A 133 15.45 -13.61 14.54
N LEU A 134 16.00 -13.63 15.76
CA LEU A 134 15.16 -13.69 16.96
C LEU A 134 14.34 -12.40 17.15
N VAL A 135 14.95 -11.25 16.79
CA VAL A 135 14.36 -9.92 16.90
C VAL A 135 14.22 -9.33 15.49
N PRO A 136 13.12 -8.63 15.17
CA PRO A 136 12.95 -8.00 13.86
C PRO A 136 14.11 -7.06 13.51
N GLN A 137 14.72 -7.27 12.35
CA GLN A 137 15.64 -6.31 11.76
C GLN A 137 14.88 -5.35 10.84
N SER A 138 15.18 -4.06 10.93
CA SER A 138 14.73 -3.10 9.92
C SER A 138 15.42 -3.42 8.59
N SER A 139 14.69 -3.27 7.49
CA SER A 139 15.28 -3.32 6.16
C SER A 139 15.33 -1.92 5.58
N ASP A 140 16.40 -1.59 4.87
CA ASP A 140 16.56 -0.29 4.21
C ASP A 140 15.69 -0.15 2.96
N SER A 141 15.13 -1.26 2.47
CA SER A 141 14.20 -1.27 1.33
C SER A 141 13.09 -2.30 1.48
N ASN A 142 12.01 -2.09 0.73
CA ASN A 142 10.87 -2.98 0.68
C ASN A 142 10.77 -3.53 -0.74
N TYR A 143 10.87 -4.86 -0.86
CA TYR A 143 10.58 -5.56 -2.09
C TYR A 143 9.06 -5.66 -2.25
N LEU A 144 8.58 -5.38 -3.45
CA LEU A 144 7.17 -5.44 -3.78
C LEU A 144 7.02 -5.92 -5.22
N ARG A 145 6.22 -6.95 -5.44
CA ARG A 145 5.89 -7.44 -6.77
C ARG A 145 4.39 -7.64 -6.88
N TYR A 146 3.80 -7.06 -7.91
CA TYR A 146 2.43 -7.37 -8.29
C TYR A 146 2.42 -8.27 -9.53
N PRO A 147 1.60 -9.34 -9.55
CA PRO A 147 1.52 -10.23 -10.71
C PRO A 147 1.09 -9.48 -11.99
N ALA A 148 2.01 -9.40 -12.97
CA ALA A 148 1.90 -8.71 -14.26
C ALA A 148 2.27 -7.20 -14.31
N GLN A 149 2.54 -6.55 -13.18
CA GLN A 149 2.81 -5.10 -13.14
C GLN A 149 4.25 -4.71 -12.80
N GLY A 150 5.13 -5.69 -12.66
CA GLY A 150 6.56 -5.48 -12.41
C GLY A 150 6.96 -5.68 -10.96
N THR A 151 8.25 -5.47 -10.74
CA THR A 151 8.94 -5.64 -9.45
C THR A 151 9.48 -4.29 -9.01
N TYR A 152 9.35 -3.97 -7.73
CA TYR A 152 9.76 -2.70 -7.14
C TYR A 152 10.66 -2.94 -5.92
N ARG A 153 11.65 -2.07 -5.74
CA ARG A 153 12.48 -1.97 -4.54
C ARG A 153 12.42 -0.54 -4.03
N ILE A 154 11.61 -0.33 -2.99
CA ILE A 154 11.31 1.01 -2.50
C ILE A 154 12.07 1.24 -1.19
N PRO A 155 12.95 2.26 -1.10
CA PRO A 155 13.67 2.55 0.13
C PRO A 155 12.72 2.85 1.29
N SER A 156 13.04 2.36 2.49
CA SER A 156 12.17 2.48 3.67
C SER A 156 11.93 3.92 4.13
N VAL A 157 12.80 4.87 3.74
CA VAL A 157 12.60 6.31 4.00
C VAL A 157 11.34 6.88 3.35
N TRP A 158 10.83 6.25 2.28
CA TRP A 158 9.57 6.60 1.63
C TRP A 158 8.34 6.04 2.36
N GLN A 159 8.55 5.24 3.40
CA GLN A 159 7.51 4.64 4.24
C GLN A 159 6.38 3.99 3.42
N PRO A 160 6.71 3.11 2.46
CA PRO A 160 5.73 2.57 1.54
C PRO A 160 4.67 1.76 2.29
N LYS A 161 3.41 1.90 1.86
CA LYS A 161 2.32 1.00 2.20
C LYS A 161 1.70 0.46 0.94
N TRP A 162 1.26 -0.78 0.94
CA TRP A 162 0.68 -1.40 -0.24
C TRP A 162 -0.54 -2.23 0.11
N SER A 163 -1.41 -2.38 -0.88
CA SER A 163 -2.45 -3.39 -0.92
C SER A 163 -2.27 -4.25 -2.16
N GLY A 164 -2.28 -5.57 -2.00
CA GLY A 164 -2.65 -6.50 -3.07
C GLY A 164 -4.15 -6.74 -3.08
N GLY A 165 -4.60 -7.74 -3.83
CA GLY A 165 -6.01 -8.12 -3.88
C GLY A 165 -6.78 -7.43 -5.00
N THR A 166 -8.00 -6.98 -4.72
CA THR A 166 -8.94 -6.46 -5.73
C THR A 166 -8.50 -5.16 -6.39
N SER A 167 -7.71 -4.35 -5.70
CA SER A 167 -7.10 -3.13 -6.22
C SER A 167 -5.62 -3.08 -5.79
N PRO A 168 -4.70 -3.56 -6.64
CA PRO A 168 -3.27 -3.41 -6.42
C PRO A 168 -2.90 -1.93 -6.33
N SER A 169 -2.42 -1.51 -5.17
CA SER A 169 -2.13 -0.12 -4.88
C SER A 169 -0.92 0.08 -3.97
N LEU A 170 -0.19 1.16 -4.23
CA LEU A 170 0.98 1.61 -3.48
C LEU A 170 0.72 3.03 -2.98
N LEU A 171 1.11 3.28 -1.75
CA LEU A 171 1.13 4.59 -1.13
C LEU A 171 2.54 4.91 -0.66
N LEU A 172 3.02 6.10 -1.00
CA LEU A 172 4.33 6.62 -0.59
C LEU A 172 4.14 7.88 0.25
N ALA A 173 4.87 8.00 1.36
CA ALA A 173 4.86 9.19 2.19
C ALA A 173 5.80 10.25 1.60
N THR A 174 5.23 11.30 1.02
CA THR A 174 5.95 12.30 0.22
C THR A 174 5.12 13.58 0.09
N THR A 175 5.73 14.69 -0.32
CA THR A 175 5.05 15.99 -0.45
C THR A 175 5.27 16.58 -1.85
N ALA A 176 4.19 17.04 -2.48
CA ALA A 176 4.28 17.85 -3.70
C ALA A 176 4.85 19.25 -3.40
N PRO A 177 5.50 19.93 -4.37
CA PRO A 177 5.66 19.52 -5.77
C PRO A 177 6.89 18.65 -6.04
N ASP A 178 7.86 18.58 -5.12
CA ASP A 178 9.17 17.96 -5.39
C ASP A 178 9.22 16.44 -5.19
N PHE A 179 8.21 15.91 -4.50
CA PHE A 179 8.08 14.50 -4.09
C PHE A 179 9.34 13.98 -3.40
N GLN A 180 9.70 14.57 -2.26
CA GLN A 180 10.79 14.09 -1.41
C GLN A 180 10.24 13.25 -0.24
N PRO A 181 10.99 12.25 0.27
CA PRO A 181 10.56 11.48 1.42
C PRO A 181 10.39 12.39 2.64
N LEU A 182 9.39 12.09 3.47
CA LEU A 182 9.13 12.88 4.68
C LEU A 182 10.28 12.77 5.68
N SER A 183 10.62 13.88 6.32
CA SER A 183 11.61 13.93 7.42
C SER A 183 11.10 13.34 8.75
N ARG A 184 9.80 13.06 8.85
CA ARG A 184 9.13 12.48 10.03
C ARG A 184 8.26 11.29 9.64
N ARG A 185 7.89 10.45 10.62
CA ARG A 185 7.03 9.30 10.34
C ARG A 185 5.64 9.77 9.93
N TRP A 186 5.05 9.10 8.96
CA TRP A 186 3.72 9.41 8.48
C TRP A 186 2.64 9.21 9.58
N SER A 187 2.90 8.29 10.52
CA SER A 187 2.08 8.10 11.73
C SER A 187 2.06 9.31 12.66
N ASP A 188 3.06 10.18 12.58
CA ASP A 188 3.23 11.29 13.52
C ASP A 188 2.59 12.58 12.97
N LEU A 189 2.12 12.55 11.72
CA LEU A 189 1.36 13.64 11.10
C LEU A 189 -0.06 13.69 11.64
N ALA A 190 -0.62 14.91 11.73
CA ALA A 190 -2.05 15.09 11.99
C ALA A 190 -2.89 14.55 10.80
N PRO A 191 -4.15 14.12 11.00
CA PRO A 191 -4.98 13.57 9.92
C PRO A 191 -5.04 14.43 8.65
N GLY A 192 -5.27 15.73 8.76
CA GLY A 192 -5.30 16.64 7.60
C GLY A 192 -3.93 16.85 6.93
N GLU A 193 -2.84 16.74 7.70
CA GLU A 193 -1.50 16.73 7.12
C GLU A 193 -1.26 15.43 6.35
N ARG A 194 -1.68 14.27 6.88
CA ARG A 194 -1.52 12.97 6.19
C ARG A 194 -2.15 12.99 4.82
N ASP A 195 -3.35 13.56 4.69
CA ASP A 195 -4.08 13.68 3.43
C ASP A 195 -3.35 14.53 2.38
N SER A 196 -2.42 15.38 2.79
CA SER A 196 -1.65 16.26 1.90
C SER A 196 -0.23 15.76 1.64
N ASN A 197 0.21 14.70 2.34
CA ASN A 197 1.59 14.22 2.35
C ASN A 197 1.69 12.75 1.93
N TRP A 198 1.15 12.43 0.75
CA TRP A 198 1.25 11.11 0.16
C TRP A 198 1.07 11.13 -1.36
N LEU A 199 1.59 10.09 -2.00
CA LEU A 199 1.36 9.74 -3.40
C LEU A 199 0.71 8.35 -3.44
N PHE A 200 -0.45 8.26 -4.10
CA PHE A 200 -1.12 7.01 -4.46
C PHE A 200 -0.70 6.56 -5.85
N VAL A 201 -0.53 5.26 -6.00
CA VAL A 201 -0.43 4.58 -7.30
C VAL A 201 -1.34 3.37 -7.28
N GLU A 202 -2.13 3.18 -8.32
CA GLU A 202 -3.05 2.06 -8.47
C GLU A 202 -2.95 1.48 -9.88
N TRP A 203 -2.90 0.16 -10.00
CA TRP A 203 -2.72 -0.54 -11.28
C TRP A 203 -4.03 -0.98 -11.94
N ASN A 204 -5.18 -0.53 -11.42
CA ASN A 204 -6.49 -0.72 -12.03
C ASN A 204 -7.20 0.64 -12.19
N PRO A 205 -6.96 1.37 -13.29
CA PRO A 205 -7.50 2.71 -13.49
C PRO A 205 -8.94 2.72 -14.04
N GLU A 206 -9.54 1.56 -14.34
CA GLU A 206 -10.84 1.49 -15.05
C GLU A 206 -11.95 2.25 -14.33
N TRP A 207 -12.05 2.09 -13.01
CA TRP A 207 -13.05 2.80 -12.21
C TRP A 207 -12.80 4.31 -12.21
N VAL A 208 -11.53 4.74 -12.23
CA VAL A 208 -11.16 6.17 -12.27
C VAL A 208 -11.54 6.78 -13.60
N LEU A 209 -11.30 6.06 -14.71
CA LEU A 209 -11.74 6.49 -16.03
C LEU A 209 -13.25 6.75 -16.07
N SER A 210 -14.04 5.90 -15.41
CA SER A 210 -15.49 6.09 -15.30
C SER A 210 -15.89 7.34 -14.49
N LEU A 211 -15.04 7.80 -13.58
CA LEU A 211 -15.27 9.03 -12.82
C LEU A 211 -14.83 10.26 -13.59
N ILE A 212 -13.72 10.19 -14.33
CA ILE A 212 -13.21 11.29 -15.14
C ILE A 212 -14.16 11.61 -16.31
N GLY A 213 -14.86 10.60 -16.85
CA GLY A 213 -15.85 10.80 -17.91
C GLY A 213 -17.15 11.49 -17.46
N LYS A 214 -17.40 11.65 -16.15
CA LYS A 214 -18.60 12.34 -15.67
C LYS A 214 -18.40 13.85 -15.75
N ALA A 215 -19.41 14.55 -16.29
CA ALA A 215 -19.42 16.01 -16.30
C ALA A 215 -19.23 16.56 -14.87
N PRO A 216 -18.62 17.75 -14.72
CA PRO A 216 -18.45 18.39 -13.42
C PRO A 216 -19.80 18.46 -12.68
N SER A 217 -19.80 18.14 -11.39
CA SER A 217 -20.98 18.40 -10.56
C SER A 217 -21.09 19.91 -10.30
N GLY A 218 -22.31 20.44 -10.40
CA GLY A 218 -22.63 21.85 -10.14
C GLY A 218 -22.87 22.70 -11.39
N ASN A 219 -23.15 23.98 -11.18
CA ASN A 219 -23.37 24.92 -12.27
C ASN A 219 -22.02 25.39 -12.81
N VAL A 220 -21.69 24.98 -14.03
CA VAL A 220 -20.50 25.47 -14.75
C VAL A 220 -20.79 26.91 -15.17
N VAL A 221 -20.07 27.87 -14.57
CA VAL A 221 -20.27 29.31 -14.83
C VAL A 221 -19.24 29.88 -15.80
N GLU A 222 -18.11 29.19 -15.98
CA GLU A 222 -17.02 29.63 -16.84
C GLU A 222 -16.26 28.43 -17.39
N GLN A 223 -15.88 28.51 -18.66
CA GLN A 223 -14.96 27.59 -19.32
C GLN A 223 -13.86 28.41 -20.00
N SER A 224 -12.61 28.04 -19.74
CA SER A 224 -11.43 28.71 -20.30
C SER A 224 -10.30 27.71 -20.48
N THR A 225 -9.14 28.16 -20.96
CA THR A 225 -7.92 27.35 -21.00
C THR A 225 -6.86 28.03 -20.16
N GLU A 226 -6.18 27.29 -19.29
CA GLU A 226 -5.12 27.79 -18.43
C GLU A 226 -4.05 26.72 -18.27
N PHE A 227 -2.76 27.09 -18.38
CA PHE A 227 -1.62 26.17 -18.28
C PHE A 227 -1.67 24.95 -19.23
N GLY A 228 -2.33 25.12 -20.39
CA GLY A 228 -2.57 24.03 -21.35
C GLY A 228 -3.62 23.01 -20.90
N LEU A 229 -4.44 23.35 -19.91
CA LEU A 229 -5.57 22.54 -19.41
C LEU A 229 -6.89 23.25 -19.73
N SER A 230 -7.92 22.47 -20.06
CA SER A 230 -9.29 22.97 -20.06
C SER A 230 -9.71 23.26 -18.63
N LYS A 231 -10.04 24.51 -18.33
CA LYS A 231 -10.44 24.99 -17.01
C LYS A 231 -11.95 25.18 -16.97
N THR A 232 -12.55 24.70 -15.89
CA THR A 232 -13.96 24.88 -15.57
C THR A 232 -14.08 25.52 -14.19
N LYS A 233 -14.92 26.53 -14.08
CA LYS A 233 -15.30 27.13 -12.80
C LYS A 233 -16.70 26.64 -12.44
N THR A 234 -16.83 26.02 -11.28
CA THR A 234 -18.12 25.53 -10.77
C THR A 234 -18.52 26.33 -9.54
N VAL A 235 -19.80 26.69 -9.44
CA VAL A 235 -20.37 27.29 -8.23
C VAL A 235 -21.33 26.28 -7.61
N THR A 236 -21.07 25.92 -6.36
CA THR A 236 -21.93 25.03 -5.56
C THR A 236 -22.57 25.83 -4.44
N HIS A 237 -23.90 25.84 -4.38
CA HIS A 237 -24.62 26.48 -3.29
C HIS A 237 -24.64 25.54 -2.07
N GLY A 238 -24.02 25.97 -0.97
CA GLY A 238 -23.98 25.22 0.27
C GLY A 238 -25.29 25.29 1.04
N ARG A 239 -25.50 24.33 1.95
CA ARG A 239 -26.67 24.33 2.85
C ARG A 239 -26.67 25.49 3.85
N ASP A 240 -25.51 26.11 4.05
CA ASP A 240 -25.31 27.32 4.84
C ASP A 240 -25.66 28.61 4.08
N GLY A 241 -26.18 28.49 2.86
CA GLY A 241 -26.54 29.62 2.00
C GLY A 241 -25.35 30.32 1.35
N LYS A 242 -24.12 29.78 1.50
CA LYS A 242 -22.92 30.34 0.88
C LYS A 242 -22.63 29.68 -0.45
N ASP A 243 -22.09 30.46 -1.39
CA ASP A 243 -21.60 29.95 -2.65
C ASP A 243 -20.14 29.51 -2.55
N TYR A 244 -19.85 28.31 -3.05
CA TYR A 244 -18.53 27.70 -3.07
C TYR A 244 -18.03 27.62 -4.51
N VAL A 245 -16.90 28.26 -4.79
CA VAL A 245 -16.29 28.31 -6.12
C VAL A 245 -15.18 27.27 -6.26
N GLY A 246 -15.43 26.21 -7.02
CA GLY A 246 -14.43 25.20 -7.38
C GLY A 246 -13.79 25.48 -8.74
N TYR A 247 -12.56 25.00 -8.92
CA TYR A 247 -11.89 24.95 -10.22
C TYR A 247 -11.56 23.52 -10.59
N GLY A 248 -11.97 23.09 -11.78
CA GLY A 248 -11.59 21.82 -12.38
C GLY A 248 -10.71 22.06 -13.59
N TYR A 249 -9.57 21.37 -13.67
CA TYR A 249 -8.68 21.37 -14.82
C TYR A 249 -8.64 19.97 -15.44
N LEU A 250 -8.69 19.89 -16.76
CA LEU A 250 -8.78 18.63 -17.49
C LEU A 250 -7.95 18.69 -18.78
N VAL A 251 -7.24 17.60 -19.06
CA VAL A 251 -6.70 17.33 -20.40
C VAL A 251 -6.81 15.84 -20.71
N TYR A 252 -7.27 15.53 -21.92
CA TYR A 252 -7.22 14.19 -22.50
C TYR A 252 -6.03 14.11 -23.45
N ALA A 253 -5.31 12.99 -23.38
CA ALA A 253 -4.19 12.61 -24.23
C ALA A 253 -3.28 13.79 -24.57
N ASP A 254 -2.33 14.10 -23.68
CA ASP A 254 -1.50 15.30 -23.80
C ASP A 254 -0.34 15.18 -24.82
N GLY A 255 -0.24 14.04 -25.51
CA GLY A 255 0.84 13.74 -26.47
C GLY A 255 2.17 13.34 -25.82
N HIS A 256 2.27 13.31 -24.49
CA HIS A 256 3.48 12.95 -23.74
C HIS A 256 3.38 11.58 -23.04
N GLY A 257 2.44 10.75 -23.48
CA GLY A 257 2.20 9.42 -22.91
C GLY A 257 1.27 9.41 -21.69
N VAL A 258 0.80 10.58 -21.23
CA VAL A 258 -0.23 10.68 -20.20
C VAL A 258 -1.61 10.67 -20.88
N ASN A 259 -2.41 9.68 -20.52
CA ASN A 259 -3.71 9.46 -21.15
C ASN A 259 -4.73 10.50 -20.71
N THR A 260 -4.76 10.83 -19.42
CA THR A 260 -5.75 11.76 -18.88
C THR A 260 -5.20 12.39 -17.62
N THR A 261 -5.42 13.70 -17.45
CA THR A 261 -5.12 14.43 -16.22
C THR A 261 -6.36 15.17 -15.75
N VAL A 262 -6.66 15.07 -14.46
CA VAL A 262 -7.74 15.81 -13.79
C VAL A 262 -7.21 16.45 -12.52
N ILE A 263 -7.41 17.76 -12.38
CA ILE A 263 -7.05 18.50 -11.18
C ILE A 263 -8.30 19.20 -10.66
N GLY A 264 -8.73 18.83 -9.45
CA GLY A 264 -9.85 19.47 -8.77
C GLY A 264 -9.35 20.30 -7.60
N CYS A 265 -9.46 21.62 -7.69
CA CYS A 265 -9.11 22.55 -6.62
C CYS A 265 -10.40 22.97 -5.90
N GLY A 266 -10.58 22.42 -4.69
CA GLY A 266 -11.70 22.75 -3.83
C GLY A 266 -11.50 24.08 -3.10
N MET A 267 -12.61 24.69 -2.66
CA MET A 267 -12.56 25.84 -1.76
C MET A 267 -11.89 25.41 -0.44
N PRO A 268 -11.04 26.27 0.14
CA PRO A 268 -10.67 26.07 1.53
C PRO A 268 -11.92 26.15 2.39
N SER A 269 -11.97 25.34 3.42
CA SER A 269 -12.82 25.57 4.58
C SER A 269 -11.93 25.70 5.80
N ASP A 270 -12.47 26.20 6.91
CA ASP A 270 -11.74 26.21 8.18
C ASP A 270 -11.26 24.79 8.58
N ALA A 271 -11.92 23.76 8.06
CA ALA A 271 -11.57 22.35 8.27
C ALA A 271 -10.60 21.76 7.23
N SER A 272 -10.39 22.40 6.07
CA SER A 272 -9.51 21.88 5.02
C SER A 272 -8.76 23.03 4.35
N PRO A 273 -7.41 23.10 4.48
CA PRO A 273 -6.63 24.11 3.79
C PRO A 273 -6.80 24.00 2.26
N LYS A 274 -6.55 25.11 1.56
CA LYS A 274 -6.57 25.18 0.09
C LYS A 274 -5.66 24.07 -0.47
N SER A 275 -6.25 23.07 -1.12
CA SER A 275 -5.51 21.99 -1.78
C SER A 275 -6.23 21.56 -3.05
N CYS A 276 -5.44 21.15 -4.03
CA CYS A 276 -5.92 20.53 -5.24
C CYS A 276 -5.72 19.02 -5.16
N GLN A 277 -6.72 18.27 -5.58
CA GLN A 277 -6.61 16.85 -5.85
C GLN A 277 -6.14 16.68 -7.29
N HIS A 278 -4.97 16.09 -7.49
CA HIS A 278 -4.40 15.85 -8.81
C HIS A 278 -4.41 14.35 -9.09
N ARG A 279 -5.07 13.96 -10.18
CA ARG A 279 -5.12 12.60 -10.69
C ARG A 279 -4.61 12.54 -12.12
N PHE A 280 -3.84 11.53 -12.46
CA PHE A 280 -3.50 11.27 -13.86
C PHE A 280 -3.30 9.79 -14.14
N ILE A 281 -3.40 9.41 -15.41
CA ILE A 281 -3.24 8.03 -15.88
C ILE A 281 -2.05 7.95 -16.83
N ASN A 282 -1.11 7.05 -16.54
CA ASN A 282 0.05 6.79 -17.40
C ASN A 282 0.35 5.28 -17.46
N LYS A 283 0.43 4.72 -18.67
CA LYS A 283 0.72 3.28 -18.92
C LYS A 283 -0.14 2.33 -18.06
N GLY A 284 -1.45 2.57 -17.99
CA GLY A 284 -2.38 1.73 -17.22
C GLY A 284 -2.27 1.89 -15.69
N ARG A 285 -1.55 2.90 -15.19
CA ARG A 285 -1.46 3.23 -13.76
C ARG A 285 -2.20 4.53 -13.47
N HIS A 286 -3.01 4.54 -12.42
CA HIS A 286 -3.62 5.73 -11.85
C HIS A 286 -2.74 6.28 -10.75
N PHE A 287 -2.43 7.57 -10.84
CA PHE A 287 -1.68 8.32 -9.84
C PHE A 287 -2.61 9.34 -9.19
N TYR A 288 -2.53 9.48 -7.87
CA TYR A 288 -3.31 10.46 -7.12
C TYR A 288 -2.49 11.08 -5.99
N PHE A 289 -2.50 12.40 -5.89
CA PHE A 289 -1.85 13.15 -4.83
C PHE A 289 -2.56 14.49 -4.60
N ARG A 290 -2.13 15.22 -3.57
CA ARG A 290 -2.59 16.58 -3.31
C ARG A 290 -1.43 17.57 -3.37
N HIS A 291 -1.70 18.78 -3.82
CA HIS A 291 -0.74 19.88 -3.90
C HIS A 291 -1.44 21.22 -3.65
N ARG A 292 -0.67 22.32 -3.59
CA ARG A 292 -1.26 23.65 -3.37
C ARG A 292 -1.79 24.23 -4.69
N PRO A 293 -2.82 25.09 -4.67
CA PRO A 293 -3.36 25.68 -5.90
C PRO A 293 -2.36 26.47 -6.74
N GLU A 294 -1.39 27.13 -6.11
CA GLU A 294 -0.31 27.84 -6.80
C GLU A 294 0.60 26.89 -7.62
N ASP A 295 0.64 25.59 -7.28
CA ASP A 295 1.46 24.61 -7.99
C ASP A 295 0.82 24.09 -9.29
N VAL A 296 -0.44 24.45 -9.59
CA VAL A 296 -1.15 23.99 -10.81
C VAL A 296 -0.37 24.35 -12.07
N ALA A 297 0.30 25.51 -12.11
CA ALA A 297 1.11 25.92 -13.26
C ALA A 297 2.26 24.94 -13.57
N TYR A 298 2.71 24.15 -12.58
CA TYR A 298 3.80 23.18 -12.68
C TYR A 298 3.32 21.72 -12.77
N TRP A 299 2.05 21.51 -13.13
CA TRP A 299 1.43 20.18 -13.11
C TRP A 299 2.21 19.12 -13.91
N ARG A 300 2.77 19.48 -15.07
CA ARG A 300 3.59 18.56 -15.90
C ARG A 300 4.86 18.13 -15.19
N ASN A 301 5.54 19.07 -14.53
CA ASN A 301 6.77 18.78 -13.79
C ASN A 301 6.49 17.83 -12.64
N MET A 302 5.38 18.03 -11.91
CA MET A 302 4.96 17.11 -10.84
C MET A 302 4.71 15.70 -11.36
N GLN A 303 3.99 15.55 -12.48
CA GLN A 303 3.76 14.24 -13.08
C GLN A 303 5.07 13.57 -13.53
N GLN A 304 5.90 14.31 -14.26
CA GLN A 304 7.20 13.82 -14.73
C GLN A 304 8.07 13.35 -13.56
N ARG A 305 8.11 14.11 -12.46
CA ARG A 305 8.86 13.75 -11.27
C ARG A 305 8.36 12.46 -10.61
N ILE A 306 7.04 12.26 -10.55
CA ILE A 306 6.45 11.01 -10.06
C ILE A 306 6.85 9.84 -10.96
N LEU A 307 6.82 10.02 -12.28
CA LEU A 307 7.18 8.95 -13.22
C LEU A 307 8.65 8.56 -13.10
N GLU A 308 9.56 9.53 -13.03
CA GLU A 308 10.98 9.31 -12.76
C GLU A 308 11.20 8.58 -11.43
N LEU A 309 10.45 8.96 -10.39
CA LEU A 309 10.51 8.31 -9.08
C LEU A 309 10.08 6.84 -9.17
N MET A 310 8.99 6.53 -9.88
CA MET A 310 8.52 5.16 -10.05
C MET A 310 9.50 4.33 -10.88
N ASP A 311 10.08 4.89 -11.93
CA ASP A 311 11.09 4.22 -12.75
C ASP A 311 12.37 3.94 -11.95
N LEU A 312 12.74 4.82 -11.00
CA LEU A 312 13.85 4.60 -10.08
C LEU A 312 13.60 3.42 -9.12
N PHE A 313 12.34 3.20 -8.71
CA PHE A 313 11.98 2.09 -7.83
C PHE A 313 11.79 0.78 -8.55
N GLU A 314 11.59 0.79 -9.86
CA GLU A 314 11.41 -0.43 -10.65
C GLU A 314 12.71 -1.25 -10.65
N ALA A 315 12.62 -2.46 -10.10
CA ALA A 315 13.74 -3.38 -10.09
C ALA A 315 13.86 -4.04 -11.46
N ARG A 316 14.99 -3.83 -12.13
CA ARG A 316 15.33 -4.60 -13.33
C ARG A 316 15.77 -5.99 -12.87
N ASP A 317 14.89 -6.97 -13.06
CA ASP A 317 15.18 -8.39 -12.81
C ASP A 317 16.34 -8.83 -13.73
N GLY A 318 17.58 -8.65 -13.28
CA GLY A 318 18.79 -8.90 -14.08
C GLY A 318 20.14 -8.62 -13.40
N ALA A 319 20.16 -8.05 -12.20
CA ALA A 319 21.38 -7.89 -11.39
C ALA A 319 21.28 -8.77 -10.14
N SER A 320 21.68 -10.03 -10.28
CA SER A 320 22.09 -10.89 -9.17
C SER A 320 23.61 -10.98 -9.13
#